data_AF-A0A024GYH9-F1
#
_entry.id   AF-A0A024GYH9-F1
#
_cell.length_a   1.000
_cell.length_b   1.000
_cell.length_c   1.000
_cell.angle_alpha   90.00
_cell.angle_beta   90.00
_cell.angle_gamma   90.00
#
_symmetry.space_group_name_H-M   'P 1'
#
loop_
_entity.id
_entity.type
_entity.pdbx_description
1 polymer ?
#
loop_
_entity_poly.entity_id
_entity_poly.type
_entity_poly.pdbx_seq_one_letter_code
_entity_poly.pdbx_strand_id
1 'polypeptide(L)' 'MDDLRHTARVLLQRKDLGLIDLWVLYWNHGGHCHPFDFDAFIHDVLPAAWFDMGALQEAVEELSLEAIA' A
#
# COMPACT_ATOMS: atom_id res chain seq x y z
N MET A 1 9.08 9.82 -0.21
CA MET A 1 8.85 8.73 -1.19
C MET A 1 9.00 7.37 -0.53
N ASP A 2 10.09 7.09 0.21
CA ASP A 2 10.21 5.89 1.08
C ASP A 2 9.21 5.90 2.26
N ASP A 3 8.73 7.09 2.62
CA ASP A 3 7.80 7.30 3.72
C ASP A 3 6.44 6.61 3.52
N LEU A 4 5.93 6.54 2.28
CA LEU A 4 4.64 5.90 1.99
C LEU A 4 4.71 4.37 2.16
N ARG A 5 5.76 3.73 1.63
CA ARG A 5 5.97 2.28 1.81
C ARG A 5 6.28 1.94 3.26
N HIS A 6 7.04 2.79 3.95
CA HIS A 6 7.28 2.62 5.38
C HIS A 6 5.97 2.74 6.19
N THR A 7 5.16 3.77 5.93
CA THR A 7 3.86 3.99 6.57
C THR A 7 2.91 2.83 6.32
N ALA A 8 2.81 2.35 5.08
CA ALA A 8 2.04 1.16 4.72
C ALA A 8 2.44 -0.05 5.57
N ARG A 9 3.74 -0.37 5.65
CA ARG A 9 4.23 -1.50 6.47
C ARG A 9 3.91 -1.34 7.95
N VAL A 10 4.05 -0.12 8.49
CA VAL A 10 3.72 0.17 9.90
C VAL A 10 2.22 -0.02 10.16
N LEU A 11 1.36 0.42 9.24
CA LEU A 11 -0.10 0.26 9.38
C LEU A 11 -0.52 -1.20 9.30
N LEU A 12 0.04 -1.96 8.35
CA LEU A 12 -0.21 -3.40 8.22
C LEU A 12 0.15 -4.14 9.53
N GLN A 13 1.33 -3.85 10.10
CA GLN A 13 1.76 -4.44 11.38
C GLN A 13 0.88 -4.04 12.56
N ARG A 14 0.45 -2.77 12.63
CA ARG A 14 -0.37 -2.28 13.76
C ARG A 14 -1.78 -2.83 13.78
N LYS A 15 -2.34 -3.17 12.61
CA LYS A 15 -3.74 -3.59 12.48
C LYS A 15 -3.95 -5.10 12.28
N ASP A 16 -2.87 -5.89 12.26
CA ASP A 16 -2.92 -7.31 11.89
C ASP A 16 -3.59 -7.53 10.52
N LEU A 17 -3.36 -6.59 9.60
CA LEU A 17 -3.90 -6.65 8.24
C LEU A 17 -2.91 -7.31 7.31
N GLY A 18 -3.45 -8.07 6.35
CA GLY A 18 -2.68 -8.65 5.29
C GLY A 18 -2.25 -7.58 4.29
N LEU A 19 -1.09 -7.79 3.67
CA LEU A 19 -0.67 -6.98 2.53
C LEU A 19 -1.72 -6.97 1.41
N ILE A 20 -2.52 -8.04 1.31
CA ILE A 20 -3.62 -8.15 0.35
C ILE A 20 -4.70 -7.09 0.57
N ASP A 21 -4.97 -6.69 1.81
CA ASP A 21 -5.99 -5.68 2.12
C ASP A 21 -5.56 -4.32 1.58
N LEU A 22 -4.28 -3.96 1.79
CA LEU A 22 -3.70 -2.75 1.21
C LEU A 22 -3.66 -2.81 -0.33
N TRP A 23 -3.39 -3.98 -0.92
CA TRP A 23 -3.43 -4.14 -2.37
C TRP A 23 -4.84 -3.94 -2.94
N VAL A 24 -5.87 -4.45 -2.26
CA VAL A 24 -7.28 -4.23 -2.66
C VAL A 24 -7.62 -2.74 -2.65
N LEU A 25 -7.21 -2.01 -1.60
CA LEU A 25 -7.41 -0.56 -1.53
C LEU A 25 -6.65 0.17 -2.64
N TYR A 26 -5.38 -0.19 -2.86
CA TYR A 26 -4.58 0.34 -3.95
C TYR A 26 -5.26 0.15 -5.31
N TRP A 27 -5.83 -1.03 -5.54
CA TRP A 27 -6.57 -1.35 -6.76
C TRP A 27 -7.87 -0.54 -6.90
N ASN A 28 -8.61 -0.37 -5.81
CA ASN A 28 -9.83 0.45 -5.79
C ASN A 28 -9.56 1.93 -6.15
N HIS A 29 -8.37 2.44 -5.81
CA HIS A 29 -7.92 3.79 -6.17
C HIS A 29 -7.29 3.90 -7.57
N GLY A 30 -7.43 2.87 -8.40
CA GLY A 30 -6.97 2.86 -9.79
C GLY A 30 -5.53 2.37 -9.98
N GLY A 31 -4.89 1.92 -8.90
CA GLY A 31 -3.58 1.28 -8.94
C GLY A 31 -3.64 -0.06 -9.68
N HIS A 32 -2.74 -0.28 -10.64
CA HIS A 32 -2.71 -1.52 -11.42
C HIS A 32 -1.36 -2.21 -11.28
N CYS A 33 -1.35 -3.37 -10.64
CA CYS A 33 -0.21 -4.29 -10.61
C CYS A 33 -0.65 -5.67 -10.12
N HIS A 34 0.17 -6.69 -10.38
CA HIS A 34 -0.05 -7.99 -9.79
C HIS A 34 0.20 -7.94 -8.27
N PRO A 35 -0.54 -8.68 -7.42
CA PRO A 35 -0.31 -8.69 -5.97
C PRO A 35 1.13 -8.99 -5.56
N PHE A 36 1.83 -9.89 -6.27
CA PHE A 36 3.25 -10.17 -6.01
C PHE A 36 4.19 -9.02 -6.42
N ASP A 37 3.86 -8.28 -7.48
CA ASP A 37 4.63 -7.09 -7.85
C ASP A 37 4.43 -5.99 -6.80
N PHE A 38 3.20 -5.88 -6.29
CA PHE A 38 2.88 -4.98 -5.18
C PHE A 38 3.67 -5.32 -3.92
N ASP A 39 3.74 -6.59 -3.54
CA ASP A 39 4.56 -7.07 -2.43
C ASP A 39 6.03 -6.69 -2.59
N ALA A 40 6.61 -7.06 -3.73
CA ALA A 40 7.98 -6.71 -4.06
C ALA A 40 8.22 -5.19 -4.03
N PHE A 41 7.26 -4.38 -4.49
CA PHE A 41 7.34 -2.93 -4.39
C PHE A 41 7.27 -2.42 -2.94
N ILE A 42 6.29 -2.86 -2.15
CA ILE A 42 6.14 -2.47 -0.74
C ILE A 42 7.39 -2.83 0.07
N HIS A 43 8.09 -3.89 -0.30
CA HIS A 43 9.34 -4.35 0.33
C HIS A 43 10.62 -3.79 -0.32
N ASP A 44 10.53 -2.72 -1.11
CA ASP A 44 11.67 -2.03 -1.73
C ASP A 44 12.50 -2.92 -2.70
N VAL A 45 11.92 -4.04 -3.18
CA VAL A 45 12.54 -4.94 -4.18
C VAL A 45 12.35 -4.40 -5.60
N LEU A 46 11.18 -3.82 -5.90
CA LEU A 46 10.89 -3.20 -7.19
C LEU A 46 10.92 -1.66 -7.13
N PRO A 47 11.37 -0.99 -8.21
CA PRO A 47 11.47 0.46 -8.26
C PRO A 47 10.08 1.13 -8.31
N ALA A 48 9.95 2.26 -7.60
CA ALA A 48 8.70 3.01 -7.50
C ALA A 48 8.19 3.58 -8.83
N ALA A 49 9.08 3.76 -9.82
CA ALA A 49 8.73 4.32 -11.11
C ALA A 49 7.70 3.48 -11.91
N TRP A 50 7.44 2.25 -11.48
CA TRP A 50 6.49 1.34 -12.13
C TRP A 50 5.12 1.32 -11.44
N PHE A 51 4.95 2.05 -10.35
CA PHE A 51 3.76 2.01 -9.50
C PHE A 51 3.08 3.38 -9.42
N ASP A 52 1.76 3.37 -9.26
CA ASP A 52 0.99 4.59 -9.08
C ASP A 52 1.08 5.03 -7.61
N MET A 53 1.96 6.00 -7.36
CA MET A 53 2.17 6.51 -6.01
C MET A 53 0.96 7.29 -5.46
N GLY A 54 0.10 7.82 -6.35
CA GLY A 54 -1.14 8.50 -5.94
C GLY A 54 -2.17 7.51 -5.41
N ALA A 55 -2.39 6.41 -6.15
CA ALA A 55 -3.27 5.34 -5.70
C ALA A 55 -2.78 4.70 -4.38
N LEU A 56 -1.46 4.56 -4.20
CA LEU A 56 -0.89 4.08 -2.94
C LEU A 56 -1.14 5.05 -1.78
N GLN A 57 -1.02 6.35 -2.03
CA GLN A 57 -1.27 7.36 -1.01
C GLN A 57 -2.72 7.31 -0.53
N GLU A 58 -3.69 7.32 -1.45
CA GLU A 58 -5.12 7.21 -1.12
C GLU A 58 -5.43 5.93 -0.34
N ALA A 59 -4.86 4.79 -0.78
CA ALA A 59 -5.03 3.51 -0.09
C ALA A 59 -4.47 3.51 1.35
N VAL A 60 -3.30 4.13 1.56
CA VAL A 60 -2.70 4.26 2.88
C VAL A 60 -3.50 5.22 3.77
N GLU A 61 -4.01 6.31 3.20
CA GLU A 61 -4.87 7.26 3.90
C GLU A 61 -6.20 6.61 4.33
N GLU A 62 -6.86 5.88 3.43
CA GLU A 62 -8.07 5.11 3.76
C GLU A 62 -7.81 4.06 4.83
N LEU A 63 -6.72 3.29 4.69
CA LEU A 63 -6.29 2.32 5.70
C LEU A 63 -6.05 2.99 7.06
N SER A 64 -5.55 4.23 7.08
CA SER A 64 -5.34 4.99 8.31
C SER A 64 -6.64 5.51 8.93
N LEU A 65 -7.64 5.86 8.11
CA LEU A 65 -8.96 6.35 8.57
C LEU A 65 -9.81 5.23 9.16
N GLU A 66 -9.79 4.03 8.57
CA GLU A 66 -10.39 2.83 9.16
C GLU A 66 -9.72 2.41 10.48
N ALA A 67 -8.66 3.09 10.93
CA ALA A 67 -8.01 2.80 12.22
C ALA A 67 -8.71 3.46 13.40
N ILE A 68 -9.60 4.43 13.12
CA ILE A 68 -10.20 5.32 14.11
C ILE A 68 -11.69 4.97 14.35
N ALA A 69 -12.27 4.08 13.53
CA ALA A 69 -13.64 3.58 13.69
C ALA A 69 -13.68 2.25 14.45
#